data_AF-E9GPI5-F1
#
_entry.id   AF-E9GPI5-F1
#
_cell.length_a   1.000
_cell.length_b   1.000
_cell.length_c   1.000
_cell.angle_alpha   90.00
_cell.angle_beta   90.00
_cell.angle_gamma   90.00
#
_symmetry.space_group_name_H-M   'P 1'
#
loop_
_entity.id
_entity.type
_entity.pdbx_description
1 polymer ?
#
loop_
_entity_poly.entity_id
_entity_poly.type
_entity_poly.pdbx_seq_one_letter_code
_entity_poly.pdbx_strand_id
1 'polypeptide(L)'
;MHCTRIAVIVLFVFSLVGVLTAVEDKSTIRAAIDKITEDWGSGRTSSDGCIWKGTSPFCDGGCNVVGHVVRQTSATGDGEKCLTGLKVLCCPSATA
;
A
#
# COMPACT_ATOMS: atom_id res chain seq x y z
N MET A 1 9.89 29.22 55.08
CA MET A 1 8.62 28.90 54.38
C MET A 1 8.67 29.11 52.85
N HIS A 2 9.83 29.41 52.24
CA HIS A 2 9.95 29.60 50.79
C HIS A 2 10.31 28.30 50.01
N CYS A 3 11.11 27.38 50.59
CA CYS A 3 11.47 26.12 49.93
C CYS A 3 10.27 25.21 49.62
N THR A 4 9.31 25.10 50.54
CA THR A 4 8.11 24.27 50.35
C THR A 4 7.20 24.82 49.25
N ARG A 5 7.13 26.14 49.09
CA ARG A 5 6.33 26.77 48.03
C ARG A 5 6.97 26.60 46.66
N ILE A 6 8.30 26.70 46.57
CA ILE A 6 9.05 26.46 45.33
C ILE A 6 8.94 24.98 44.89
N ALA A 7 9.07 24.03 45.82
CA ALA A 7 8.93 22.61 45.52
C ALA A 7 7.54 22.25 44.96
N VAL A 8 6.47 22.83 45.53
CA VAL A 8 5.11 22.62 45.03
C VAL A 8 4.92 23.20 43.63
N ILE A 9 5.46 24.39 43.35
CA ILE A 9 5.39 25.02 42.02
C ILE A 9 6.14 24.16 40.99
N VAL A 10 7.34 23.68 41.33
CA VAL A 10 8.13 22.83 40.43
C VAL A 10 7.38 21.54 40.11
N LEU A 11 6.82 20.85 41.11
CA LEU A 11 6.05 19.62 40.89
C LEU A 11 4.78 19.85 40.05
N PHE A 12 4.09 20.97 40.26
CA PHE A 12 2.95 21.36 39.43
C PHE A 12 3.36 21.60 37.99
N VAL A 13 4.46 22.33 37.75
CA VAL A 13 4.97 22.61 36.40
C VAL A 13 5.43 21.34 35.72
N PHE A 14 6.13 20.43 36.41
CA PHE A 14 6.51 19.12 35.85
C PHE A 14 5.30 18.27 35.47
N SER A 15 4.24 18.30 36.28
CA SER A 15 2.98 17.60 35.97
C SER A 15 2.27 18.21 34.76
N LEU A 16 2.21 19.54 34.68
CA LEU A 16 1.57 20.27 33.57
C LEU A 16 2.34 20.10 32.25
N VAL A 17 3.67 20.11 32.30
CA VAL A 17 4.53 19.85 31.14
C VAL A 17 4.40 18.39 30.69
N GLY A 18 4.37 17.43 31.62
CA GLY A 18 4.19 16.01 31.31
C GLY A 18 2.85 15.71 30.61
N VAL A 19 1.77 16.39 31.02
CA VAL A 19 0.45 16.30 30.36
C VAL A 19 0.49 16.90 28.95
N LEU A 20 1.23 17.99 28.73
CA LEU A 20 1.31 18.65 27.42
C LEU A 20 2.14 17.83 26.41
N THR A 21 3.14 17.06 26.87
CA THR A 21 3.95 16.18 26.01
C THR A 21 3.29 14.83 25.69
N ALA A 22 2.10 14.55 26.22
CA ALA A 22 1.42 13.26 26.04
C ALA A 22 0.46 13.21 24.84
N VAL A 23 0.36 14.27 24.03
CA VAL A 23 -0.50 14.30 22.85
C VAL A 23 0.30 14.62 21.58
N GLU A 24 0.98 13.61 21.06
CA GLU A 24 1.25 13.54 19.63
C GLU A 24 0.56 12.28 19.10
N ASP A 25 -0.73 12.44 18.81
CA ASP A 25 -1.56 11.44 18.14
C ASP A 25 -1.18 11.33 16.64
N LYS A 26 0.12 11.17 16.38
CA LYS A 26 0.68 10.90 15.05
C LYS A 26 0.43 9.45 14.62
N SER A 27 -0.11 8.64 15.53
CA SER A 27 -0.36 7.21 15.42
C SER A 27 -1.61 6.90 14.58
N THR A 28 -2.73 7.56 14.87
CA THR A 28 -4.03 7.21 14.27
C THR A 28 -4.10 7.53 12.77
N ILE A 29 -3.53 8.67 12.36
CA ILE A 29 -3.48 9.07 10.94
C ILE A 29 -2.53 8.17 10.15
N ARG A 30 -1.37 7.79 10.71
CA ARG A 30 -0.42 6.88 10.05
C ARG A 30 -1.01 5.49 9.87
N ALA A 31 -1.67 4.96 10.90
CA ALA A 31 -2.35 3.67 10.81
C ALA A 31 -3.45 3.65 9.73
N ALA A 32 -4.16 4.77 9.52
CA ALA A 32 -5.13 4.89 8.44
C ALA A 32 -4.46 4.94 7.05
N ILE A 33 -3.32 5.63 6.91
CA ILE A 33 -2.57 5.71 5.63
C ILE A 33 -1.97 4.35 5.26
N ASP A 34 -1.43 3.59 6.22
CA ASP A 34 -0.92 2.23 5.97
C ASP A 34 -2.04 1.32 5.47
N LYS A 35 -3.24 1.42 6.07
CA LYS A 35 -4.41 0.65 5.65
C LYS A 35 -4.91 1.01 4.24
N ILE A 36 -4.87 2.30 3.86
CA ILE A 36 -5.22 2.74 2.50
C ILE A 36 -4.19 2.21 1.47
N THR A 37 -2.92 2.17 1.87
CA THR A 37 -1.82 1.75 0.99
C THR A 37 -1.84 0.22 0.74
N GLU A 38 -2.34 -0.58 1.69
CA GLU A 38 -2.54 -2.03 1.48
C GLU A 38 -3.75 -2.36 0.60
N ASP A 39 -4.80 -1.52 0.59
CA ASP A 39 -6.03 -1.77 -0.18
C ASP A 39 -5.91 -1.33 -1.66
N TRP A 40 -5.18 -0.24 -1.96
CA TRP A 40 -5.01 0.26 -3.33
C TRP A 40 -3.87 -0.38 -4.13
N GLY A 41 -3.36 -1.53 -3.66
CA GLY A 41 -2.43 -2.39 -4.39
C GLY A 41 -3.08 -3.60 -5.08
N SER A 42 -4.40 -3.81 -4.93
CA SER A 42 -5.06 -5.06 -5.31
C SER A 42 -6.26 -4.86 -6.23
N GLY A 43 -6.02 -4.27 -7.41
CA GLY A 43 -7.07 -4.09 -8.39
C GLY A 43 -6.63 -3.59 -9.76
N ARG A 44 -5.87 -4.43 -10.50
CA ARG A 44 -5.59 -4.35 -11.96
C ARG A 44 -4.35 -3.59 -12.45
N THR A 45 -3.51 -3.09 -11.56
CA THR A 45 -2.14 -2.70 -11.90
C THR A 45 -1.28 -2.97 -10.69
N SER A 46 -0.33 -3.92 -10.80
CA SER A 46 0.86 -3.87 -9.94
C SER A 46 1.41 -2.45 -10.03
N SER A 47 1.92 -1.85 -8.96
CA SER A 47 2.56 -0.52 -9.00
C SER A 47 3.64 -0.37 -10.08
N ASP A 48 4.00 -1.47 -10.74
CA ASP A 48 4.88 -1.59 -11.90
C ASP A 48 4.19 -1.35 -13.26
N GLY A 49 2.89 -1.04 -13.33
CA GLY A 49 2.15 -0.82 -14.59
C GLY A 49 1.77 -2.09 -15.34
N CYS A 50 1.78 -3.24 -14.68
CA CYS A 50 1.48 -4.53 -15.32
C CYS A 50 -0.02 -4.78 -15.51
N ILE A 51 -0.39 -5.38 -16.65
CA ILE A 51 -1.77 -5.75 -17.01
C ILE A 51 -1.88 -7.21 -17.47
N TRP A 52 -2.92 -7.91 -17.05
CA TRP A 52 -3.23 -9.24 -17.57
C TRP A 52 -4.04 -9.14 -18.88
N LYS A 53 -3.70 -9.97 -19.86
CA LYS A 53 -4.35 -10.06 -21.18
C LYS A 53 -4.87 -11.46 -21.42
N GLY A 54 -6.05 -11.55 -22.04
CA GLY A 54 -6.78 -12.80 -22.30
C GLY A 54 -8.03 -12.90 -21.43
N THR A 55 -9.15 -13.31 -22.00
CA THR A 55 -10.46 -13.33 -21.34
C THR A 55 -11.01 -14.75 -21.28
N SER A 56 -11.44 -15.17 -20.10
CA SER A 56 -12.08 -16.48 -19.93
C SER A 56 -13.43 -16.54 -20.67
N PRO A 57 -13.87 -17.73 -21.13
CA PRO A 57 -13.27 -19.05 -20.90
C PRO A 57 -12.22 -19.48 -21.95
N PHE A 58 -12.15 -18.82 -23.10
CA PHE A 58 -11.18 -19.10 -24.17
C PHE A 58 -10.14 -17.99 -24.21
N CYS A 59 -8.97 -18.21 -23.60
CA CYS A 59 -7.96 -17.18 -23.44
C CYS A 59 -6.92 -17.23 -24.55
N ASP A 60 -6.87 -16.20 -25.39
CA ASP A 60 -5.79 -15.99 -26.36
C ASP A 60 -4.97 -14.76 -25.94
N GLY A 61 -4.30 -14.89 -24.78
CA GLY A 61 -3.51 -13.81 -24.22
C GLY A 61 -2.25 -13.57 -25.05
N GLY A 62 -2.07 -12.34 -25.53
CA GLY A 62 -0.83 -11.86 -26.15
C GLY A 62 -0.43 -10.50 -25.59
N CYS A 63 0.85 -10.14 -25.73
CA CYS A 63 1.39 -8.89 -25.19
C CYS A 63 1.58 -7.80 -26.23
N ASN A 64 0.48 -7.42 -26.87
CA ASN A 64 0.45 -6.40 -27.92
C ASN A 64 0.25 -4.99 -27.33
N VAL A 65 1.05 -4.65 -26.32
CA VAL A 65 1.02 -3.31 -25.71
C VAL A 65 2.40 -2.69 -25.90
N VAL A 66 2.43 -1.48 -26.46
CA VAL A 66 3.69 -0.79 -26.78
C VAL A 66 4.50 -0.58 -25.51
N GLY A 67 5.79 -0.88 -25.59
CA GLY A 67 6.71 -0.76 -24.46
C GLY A 67 6.47 -1.78 -23.34
N HIS A 68 5.67 -2.83 -23.57
CA HIS A 68 5.46 -3.90 -22.59
C HIS A 68 6.04 -5.23 -23.09
N VAL A 69 6.41 -6.08 -22.13
CA VAL A 69 6.96 -7.42 -22.34
C VAL A 69 6.17 -8.44 -21.53
N VAL A 70 6.16 -9.67 -22.03
CA VAL A 70 5.60 -10.82 -21.30
C VAL A 70 6.44 -11.07 -20.05
N ARG A 71 5.80 -11.07 -18.88
CA ARG A 71 6.43 -11.44 -17.61
C ARG A 71 5.96 -12.77 -17.07
N GLN A 72 4.68 -13.10 -17.27
CA GLN A 72 4.10 -14.32 -16.74
C GLN A 72 2.96 -14.81 -17.61
N THR A 73 2.70 -16.11 -17.59
CA THR A 73 1.50 -16.74 -18.16
C THR A 73 0.76 -17.49 -17.05
N SER A 74 -0.58 -17.43 -17.06
CA SER A 74 -1.41 -18.13 -16.06
C SER A 74 -2.76 -18.51 -16.67
N ALA A 75 -3.30 -19.67 -16.28
CA ALA A 75 -4.66 -20.05 -16.65
C ALA A 75 -5.72 -19.20 -15.93
N THR A 76 -5.38 -18.59 -14.79
CA THR A 76 -6.33 -17.79 -13.99
C THR A 76 -6.07 -16.29 -14.17
N GLY A 77 -4.81 -15.87 -14.06
CA GLY A 77 -4.40 -14.47 -14.15
C GLY A 77 -5.07 -13.61 -13.08
N ASP A 78 -5.79 -12.56 -13.52
CA ASP A 78 -6.51 -11.58 -12.71
C ASP A 78 -8.01 -11.87 -12.50
N GLY A 79 -8.50 -13.01 -12.96
CA GLY A 79 -9.93 -13.32 -12.91
C GLY A 79 -10.21 -14.82 -13.04
N GLU A 80 -11.33 -15.15 -13.69
CA GLU A 80 -11.77 -16.54 -13.85
C GLU A 80 -10.76 -17.42 -14.57
N LYS A 81 -10.79 -18.73 -14.33
CA LYS A 81 -9.90 -19.70 -14.99
C LYS A 81 -10.28 -19.90 -16.46
N CYS A 82 -9.29 -19.94 -17.34
CA CYS A 82 -9.45 -20.31 -18.75
C CYS A 82 -9.74 -21.81 -18.85
N LEU A 83 -10.72 -22.19 -19.66
CA LEU A 83 -10.94 -23.58 -20.05
C LEU A 83 -9.93 -24.02 -21.11
N THR A 84 -9.57 -23.11 -22.01
CA THR A 84 -8.53 -23.33 -23.02
C THR A 84 -7.68 -22.07 -23.18
N GLY A 85 -6.40 -22.28 -23.53
CA GLY A 85 -5.41 -21.21 -23.63
C GLY A 85 -4.96 -20.63 -22.28
N LEU A 86 -4.22 -19.51 -22.32
CA LEU A 86 -3.61 -18.88 -21.13
C LEU A 86 -3.77 -17.36 -21.17
N LYS A 87 -3.84 -16.75 -19.99
CA LYS A 87 -3.65 -15.30 -19.83
C LYS A 87 -2.18 -14.96 -19.76
N VAL A 88 -1.84 -13.74 -20.16
CA VAL A 88 -0.48 -13.21 -20.21
C VAL A 88 -0.38 -11.93 -19.40
N LEU A 89 0.55 -11.87 -18.45
CA LEU A 89 0.90 -10.66 -17.72
C LEU A 89 1.91 -9.86 -18.55
N CYS A 90 1.49 -8.67 -18.94
CA CYS A 90 2.26 -7.69 -19.67
C CYS A 90 2.73 -6.59 -18.72
N CYS A 91 4.03 -6.37 -18.63
CA CYS A 91 4.59 -5.30 -17.83
C CYS A 91 5.44 -4.38 -18.69
N PRO A 92 5.57 -3.09 -18.35
CA PRO A 92 6.53 -2.20 -18.98
C PRO A 92 7.92 -2.86 -19.07
N SER A 93 8.55 -2.81 -20.23
CA SER A 93 9.97 -3.10 -20.33
C SER A 93 10.69 -2.07 -19.49
N ALA A 94 11.50 -2.48 -18.51
CA ALA A 94 12.37 -1.54 -17.81
C ALA A 94 13.17 -0.78 -18.87
N THR A 95 12.91 0.52 -19.02
CA THR A 95 13.66 1.40 -19.89
C THR A 95 15.12 1.36 -19.45
N ALA A 96 16.00 0.87 -20.33
CA ALA A 96 17.42 1.18 -20.29
C ALA A 96 17.64 2.65 -20.67
#